data_AF-A0A6L5EH19-F1
#
_entry.id   AF-A0A6L5EH19-F1
#
_cell.length_a   1.000
_cell.length_b   1.000
_cell.length_c   1.000
_cell.angle_alpha   90.00
_cell.angle_beta   90.00
_cell.angle_gamma   90.00
#
_symmetry.space_group_name_H-M   'P 1'
#
loop_
_entity.id
_entity.type
_entity.pdbx_description
1 polymer ?
#
loop_
_entity_poly.entity_id
_entity_poly.type
_entity_poly.pdbx_seq_one_letter_code
_entity_poly.pdbx_strand_id
1 'polypeptide(L)'
;MSDKHPNTHQQQAPVHDSEEAQPRLDSLAPDDREWRPTPKPTAPGVEPTAPGSLKAPDTHNSKLDSLEAQRKGGEDFPLTTNQGVRIADDQNSLRAGSRGPT
;
A
#
# COMPACT_ATOMS: atom_id res chain seq x y z
N MET A 1 0.11 -33.68 26.13
CA MET A 1 -0.15 -33.19 24.77
C MET A 1 -0.22 -31.68 24.90
N SER A 2 0.86 -30.96 24.54
CA SER A 2 0.86 -29.49 24.58
C SER A 2 0.32 -29.01 23.25
N ASP A 3 -0.82 -28.34 23.29
CA ASP A 3 -1.38 -27.60 22.17
C ASP A 3 -0.35 -26.59 21.66
N LYS A 4 0.13 -26.80 20.43
CA LYS A 4 0.94 -25.82 19.71
C LYS A 4 0.01 -24.67 19.35
N HIS A 5 0.07 -23.57 20.09
CA HIS A 5 -0.43 -22.29 19.60
C HIS A 5 0.28 -21.97 18.28
N PRO A 6 -0.44 -21.57 17.21
CA PRO A 6 0.20 -21.10 15.99
C PRO A 6 1.02 -19.85 16.32
N ASN A 7 2.29 -19.84 15.92
CA ASN A 7 3.20 -18.72 16.13
C ASN A 7 2.82 -17.60 15.14
N THR A 8 1.95 -16.67 15.56
CA THR A 8 1.36 -15.60 14.74
C THR A 8 2.35 -14.52 14.27
N HIS A 9 3.63 -14.60 14.68
CA HIS A 9 4.65 -13.59 14.34
C HIS A 9 5.66 -14.04 13.28
N GLN A 10 5.43 -15.17 12.61
CA GLN A 10 6.28 -15.63 11.51
C GLN A 10 5.64 -15.28 10.17
N GLN A 11 5.72 -14.00 9.79
CA GLN A 11 5.37 -13.56 8.43
C GLN A 11 6.60 -13.76 7.52
N GLN A 12 6.42 -14.44 6.40
CA GLN A 12 7.44 -14.55 5.34
C GLN A 12 7.07 -13.61 4.19
N ALA A 13 8.06 -13.11 3.46
CA ALA A 13 7.78 -12.35 2.25
C ALA A 13 7.03 -13.23 1.23
N PRO A 14 6.03 -12.71 0.50
CA PRO A 14 5.24 -13.53 -0.41
C PRO A 14 5.98 -13.94 -1.69
N VAL A 15 7.09 -13.28 -2.02
CA VAL A 15 7.87 -13.51 -3.25
C VAL A 15 9.34 -13.71 -2.91
N HIS A 16 9.97 -14.73 -3.52
CA HIS A 16 11.35 -15.14 -3.25
C HIS A 16 12.18 -15.42 -4.52
N ASP A 17 11.62 -15.15 -5.69
CA ASP A 17 12.25 -15.42 -6.98
C ASP A 17 12.03 -14.25 -7.95
N SER A 18 12.28 -14.49 -9.25
CA SER A 18 12.20 -13.47 -10.29
C SER A 18 10.80 -12.89 -10.52
N GLU A 19 9.74 -13.44 -9.91
CA GLU A 19 8.42 -12.82 -9.94
C GLU A 19 8.44 -11.40 -9.34
N GLU A 20 9.38 -11.09 -8.45
CA GLU A 20 9.56 -9.73 -7.90
C GLU A 20 9.87 -8.68 -8.99
N ALA A 21 10.42 -9.12 -10.12
CA ALA A 21 10.74 -8.29 -11.28
C ALA A 21 9.65 -8.32 -12.37
N GLN A 22 8.51 -8.97 -12.10
CA GLN A 22 7.37 -9.06 -13.01
C GLN A 22 6.20 -8.20 -12.48
N PRO A 23 5.33 -7.70 -13.37
CA PRO A 23 4.10 -7.05 -12.94
C PRO A 23 3.10 -8.06 -12.34
N ARG A 24 2.06 -7.54 -11.68
CA ARG A 24 0.92 -8.30 -11.12
C ARG A 24 1.27 -9.18 -9.91
N LEU A 25 1.90 -8.59 -8.90
CA LEU A 25 2.01 -9.20 -7.57
C LEU A 25 0.71 -9.13 -6.75
N ASP A 26 -0.30 -8.42 -7.26
CA ASP A 26 -1.63 -8.26 -6.66
C ASP A 26 -1.58 -7.87 -5.17
N SER A 27 -2.31 -8.55 -4.28
CA SER A 27 -2.37 -8.19 -2.86
C SER A 27 -1.12 -8.66 -2.11
N LEU A 28 -0.32 -7.72 -1.63
CA LEU A 28 0.88 -7.99 -0.81
C LEU A 28 0.67 -7.77 0.69
N ALA A 29 -0.50 -7.25 1.07
CA ALA A 29 -0.77 -6.93 2.45
C ALA A 29 -1.08 -8.20 3.27
N PRO A 30 -0.56 -8.34 4.50
CA PRO A 30 -0.89 -9.46 5.37
C PRO A 30 -2.41 -9.55 5.65
N ASP A 31 -2.92 -10.77 5.79
CA ASP A 31 -4.33 -11.06 6.03
C ASP A 31 -4.84 -10.57 7.40
N ASP A 32 -3.93 -10.42 8.36
CA ASP A 32 -4.23 -9.99 9.74
C ASP A 32 -4.72 -8.53 9.84
N ARG A 33 -4.52 -7.73 8.78
CA ARG A 33 -4.87 -6.30 8.69
C ARG A 33 -4.19 -5.41 9.73
N GLU A 34 -3.19 -5.90 10.46
CA GLU A 34 -2.47 -5.12 11.48
C GLU A 34 -1.66 -3.96 10.86
N TRP A 35 -1.43 -4.03 9.55
CA TRP A 35 -0.83 -2.97 8.75
C TRP A 35 -1.71 -1.72 8.60
N ARG A 36 -3.04 -1.82 8.84
CA ARG A 36 -3.96 -0.67 8.79
C ARG A 36 -4.16 -0.06 10.18
N PRO A 37 -3.68 1.17 10.45
CA PRO A 37 -3.98 1.84 11.71
C PRO A 37 -5.47 2.20 11.79
N THR A 38 -5.99 2.27 13.02
CA THR A 38 -7.40 2.58 13.25
C THR A 38 -7.65 4.10 13.17
N PRO A 39 -8.81 4.56 12.63
CA PRO A 39 -9.12 5.98 12.47
C PRO A 39 -9.61 6.63 13.79
N LYS A 40 -8.86 6.41 14.87
CA LYS A 40 -9.15 6.95 16.21
C LYS A 40 -7.86 7.38 16.91
N PRO A 41 -7.94 8.27 17.93
CA PRO A 41 -6.78 8.61 18.75
C PRO A 41 -6.15 7.37 19.41
N THR A 42 -4.83 7.29 19.36
CA THR A 42 -4.03 6.23 20.00
C THR A 42 -2.79 6.83 20.64
N ALA A 43 -2.28 6.19 21.69
CA ALA A 43 -1.04 6.62 22.32
C ALA A 43 0.16 6.42 21.36
N PRO A 44 1.26 7.18 21.54
CA PRO A 44 2.48 7.01 20.75
C PRO A 44 3.00 5.57 20.79
N GLY A 45 3.36 5.02 19.64
CA GLY A 45 3.91 3.67 19.50
C GLY A 45 2.90 2.52 19.54
N VAL A 46 1.60 2.78 19.75
CA VAL A 46 0.56 1.73 19.75
C VAL A 46 0.18 1.30 18.33
N GLU A 47 0.17 2.24 17.39
CA GLU A 47 -0.14 1.99 15.99
C GLU A 47 0.83 2.77 15.10
N PRO A 48 1.03 2.36 13.83
CA PRO A 48 1.69 3.19 12.83
C PRO A 48 1.02 4.57 12.72
N THR A 49 1.81 5.61 12.45
CA THR A 49 1.25 6.91 12.08
C THR A 49 0.62 6.85 10.68
N ALA A 50 -0.35 7.72 10.41
CA ALA A 50 -1.03 7.78 9.12
C ALA A 50 -1.38 9.24 8.75
N PRO A 51 -1.66 9.53 7.45
CA PRO A 51 -2.19 10.82 7.02
C PRO A 51 -3.42 11.24 7.85
N GLY A 52 -3.53 12.52 8.20
CA GLY A 52 -4.57 13.02 9.11
C GLY A 52 -6.00 12.69 8.64
N SER A 53 -6.27 12.72 7.34
CA SER A 53 -7.56 12.34 6.77
C SER A 53 -7.92 10.86 6.90
N LEU A 54 -6.93 9.99 7.13
CA LEU A 54 -7.14 8.57 7.40
C LEU A 54 -7.15 8.30 8.92
N LYS A 55 -6.27 8.95 9.68
CA LYS A 55 -6.14 8.72 11.13
C LYS A 55 -7.25 9.39 11.95
N ALA A 56 -7.74 10.53 11.50
CA ALA A 56 -8.74 11.33 12.21
C ALA A 56 -9.70 12.01 11.21
N PRO A 57 -10.46 11.22 10.42
CA PRO A 57 -11.35 11.75 9.37
C PRO A 57 -12.40 12.73 9.91
N ASP A 58 -12.81 12.58 11.18
CA ASP A 58 -13.79 13.45 11.83
C ASP A 58 -13.20 14.82 12.24
N THR A 59 -11.87 14.98 12.23
CA THR A 59 -11.22 16.26 12.51
C THR A 59 -11.25 17.15 11.28
N HIS A 60 -12.08 18.19 11.32
CA HIS A 60 -12.29 19.09 10.18
C HIS A 60 -12.27 20.55 10.60
N ASN A 61 -12.03 21.41 9.62
CA ASN A 61 -12.18 22.87 9.70
C ASN A 61 -12.31 23.41 8.27
N SER A 62 -12.72 24.67 8.13
CA SER A 62 -12.96 25.28 6.82
C SER A 62 -11.78 25.18 5.86
N LYS A 63 -10.54 25.20 6.36
CA LYS A 63 -9.35 25.03 5.52
C LYS A 63 -9.19 23.58 5.08
N LEU A 64 -9.37 22.60 5.97
CA LEU A 64 -9.31 21.18 5.62
C LEU A 64 -10.38 20.80 4.60
N ASP A 65 -11.60 21.32 4.78
CA ASP A 65 -12.72 21.09 3.85
C ASP A 65 -12.40 21.67 2.47
N SER A 66 -11.77 22.86 2.41
CA SER A 66 -11.34 23.47 1.14
C SER A 66 -10.29 22.65 0.37
N LEU A 67 -9.56 21.78 1.05
CA LEU A 67 -8.52 20.93 0.45
C LEU A 67 -9.09 19.62 -0.12
N GLU A 68 -10.34 19.26 0.18
CA GLU A 68 -10.95 18.00 -0.27
C GLU A 68 -10.92 17.86 -1.80
N ALA A 69 -11.22 18.94 -2.52
CA ALA A 69 -11.21 18.95 -3.99
C ALA A 69 -9.83 18.57 -4.60
N GLN A 70 -8.76 18.71 -3.83
CA GLN A 70 -7.39 18.40 -4.25
C GLN A 70 -6.87 17.07 -3.69
N ARG A 71 -7.60 16.44 -2.75
CA ARG A 71 -7.22 15.16 -2.16
C ARG A 71 -7.26 14.05 -3.22
N LYS A 72 -6.30 13.13 -3.16
CA LYS A 72 -6.21 11.95 -4.03
C LYS A 72 -6.09 10.69 -3.17
N GLY A 73 -6.96 9.72 -3.43
CA GLY A 73 -6.87 8.37 -2.87
C GLY A 73 -6.13 7.42 -3.81
N GLY A 74 -5.76 6.25 -3.31
CA GLY A 74 -5.10 5.19 -4.09
C GLY A 74 -5.77 3.81 -4.03
N GLU A 75 -6.68 3.58 -3.08
CA GLU A 75 -7.41 2.31 -2.96
C GLU A 75 -8.39 2.15 -4.12
N ASP A 76 -8.41 0.97 -4.75
CA ASP A 76 -9.25 0.62 -5.91
C ASP A 76 -9.06 1.47 -7.18
N PHE A 77 -7.94 2.20 -7.30
CA PHE A 77 -7.57 2.92 -8.54
C PHE A 77 -6.46 2.17 -9.31
N PRO A 78 -6.52 2.12 -10.65
CA PRO A 78 -5.41 1.57 -11.44
C PRO A 78 -4.19 2.47 -11.36
N LEU A 79 -2.99 1.87 -11.45
CA LEU A 79 -1.76 2.63 -11.63
C LEU A 79 -1.74 3.25 -13.04
N THR A 80 -1.50 4.56 -13.12
CA THR A 80 -1.51 5.31 -14.37
C THR A 80 -0.35 6.29 -14.48
N THR A 81 -0.08 6.75 -15.70
CA THR A 81 0.68 7.99 -15.94
C THR A 81 -0.10 9.21 -15.44
N ASN A 82 0.55 10.38 -15.39
CA ASN A 82 -0.10 11.65 -15.06
C ASN A 82 -1.20 12.06 -16.05
N GLN A 83 -1.22 11.46 -17.24
CA GLN A 83 -2.24 11.68 -18.28
C GLN A 83 -3.38 10.66 -18.21
N GLY A 84 -3.36 9.76 -17.23
CA GLY A 84 -4.42 8.76 -17.02
C GLY A 84 -4.28 7.49 -17.87
N VAL A 85 -3.14 7.28 -18.53
CA VAL A 85 -2.88 6.04 -19.29
C VAL A 85 -2.46 4.93 -18.31
N ARG A 86 -3.13 3.78 -18.33
CA ARG A 86 -2.82 2.64 -17.44
C ARG A 86 -1.42 2.09 -17.70
N ILE A 87 -0.70 1.80 -16.62
CA ILE A 87 0.63 1.18 -16.66
C ILE A 87 0.47 -0.34 -16.50
N ALA A 88 1.03 -1.11 -17.43
CA ALA A 88 0.97 -2.57 -17.41
C ALA A 88 2.18 -3.20 -16.69
N ASP A 89 3.36 -2.56 -16.82
CA ASP A 89 4.60 -2.96 -16.17
C ASP A 89 5.26 -1.71 -15.58
N ASP A 90 5.34 -1.68 -14.25
CA ASP A 90 5.98 -0.61 -13.46
C ASP A 90 7.33 -1.07 -12.86
N GLN A 91 7.80 -2.27 -13.22
CA GLN A 91 9.07 -2.83 -12.77
C GLN A 91 10.16 -2.62 -13.84
N ASN A 92 9.79 -2.62 -15.12
CA ASN A 92 10.74 -2.64 -16.23
C ASN A 92 10.65 -1.41 -17.13
N SER A 93 11.82 -0.99 -17.65
CA SER A 93 11.89 -0.02 -18.76
C SER A 93 11.60 -0.71 -20.10
N LEU A 94 11.06 0.02 -21.07
CA LEU A 94 11.04 -0.43 -22.47
C LEU A 94 12.47 -0.47 -23.03
N ARG A 95 12.87 -1.57 -23.68
CA ARG A 95 14.23 -1.81 -24.18
C ARG A 95 14.23 -2.56 -25.50
N ALA A 96 15.31 -2.42 -26.27
CA ALA A 96 15.58 -3.23 -27.46
C ALA A 96 16.08 -4.65 -27.08
N GLY A 97 15.18 -5.49 -26.57
CA GLY A 97 15.49 -6.82 -26.02
C GLY A 97 15.81 -6.79 -24.53
N SER A 98 15.77 -7.95 -23.87
CA SER A 98 15.83 -8.06 -22.39
C SER A 98 17.12 -7.56 -21.75
N ARG A 99 18.21 -7.45 -22.53
CA ARG A 99 19.51 -6.89 -22.09
C ARG A 99 19.99 -5.78 -23.02
N GLY A 100 19.09 -5.20 -23.80
CA GLY A 100 19.40 -4.12 -24.74
C GLY A 100 19.41 -2.74 -24.08
N PRO A 101 19.80 -1.71 -24.85
CA PRO A 101 19.61 -0.33 -24.42
C PRO A 101 18.13 -0.03 -24.22
N THR A 102 17.86 0.92 -23.30
CA THR A 102 16.56 1.60 -23.19
C THR A 102 16.33 2.45 -24.42
#